data_AF-A0A921ICF3-F1
#
_entry.id   AF-A0A921ICF3-F1
#
_cell.length_a   1.000
_cell.length_b   1.000
_cell.length_c   1.000
_cell.angle_alpha   90.00
_cell.angle_beta   90.00
_cell.angle_gamma   90.00
#
_symmetry.space_group_name_H-M   'P 1'
#
loop_
_entity.id
_entity.type
_entity.pdbx_description
1 polymer ?
#
loop_
_entity_poly.entity_id
_entity_poly.type
_entity_poly.pdbx_seq_one_letter_code
_entity_poly.pdbx_strand_id
1 'polypeptide(L)'
;MKYFNILFLILFLTTSAKAQSVKVSVSKVSIPTYTEPEREELPMFAENRVHQRSSGNPYPNKIVLKVNREQKVDKEYTLIKLENEYLELQILPEIGGKIYAAKDKTNGHDFFYK
;
A
#
# COMPACT_ATOMS: atom_id res chain seq x y z
N MET A 1 47.11 -9.27 -30.59
CA MET A 1 46.09 -9.90 -29.71
C MET A 1 46.14 -9.47 -28.22
N LYS A 2 46.95 -8.49 -27.79
CA LYS A 2 47.01 -8.07 -26.36
C LYS A 2 46.11 -6.88 -25.99
N TYR A 3 45.66 -6.08 -26.96
CA TYR A 3 44.85 -4.87 -26.71
C TYR A 3 43.33 -5.09 -26.76
N PHE A 4 42.88 -6.21 -27.33
CA PHE A 4 41.45 -6.51 -27.48
C PHE A 4 40.77 -6.83 -26.13
N ASN A 5 41.50 -7.45 -25.19
CA ASN A 5 41.01 -7.72 -23.84
C ASN A 5 40.95 -6.48 -22.93
N ILE A 6 41.77 -5.46 -23.20
CA ILE A 6 41.79 -4.22 -22.39
C ILE A 6 40.58 -3.35 -22.73
N LEU A 7 40.15 -3.32 -24.00
CA LEU A 7 38.97 -2.57 -24.42
C LEU A 7 37.66 -3.16 -23.83
N PHE A 8 37.58 -4.48 -23.71
CA PHE A 8 36.41 -5.17 -23.13
C PHE A 8 36.29 -4.93 -21.61
N LEU A 9 37.42 -4.77 -20.92
CA LEU A 9 37.47 -4.49 -19.48
C LEU A 9 37.05 -3.03 -19.15
N ILE A 10 37.33 -2.08 -20.05
CA ILE A 10 36.89 -0.68 -19.90
C ILE A 10 35.38 -0.54 -20.17
N LEU A 11 34.83 -1.32 -21.11
CA LEU A 11 33.39 -1.31 -21.41
C LEU A 11 32.56 -1.86 -20.23
N PHE A 12 33.10 -2.82 -19.47
CA PHE A 12 32.43 -3.38 -18.29
C PHE A 12 32.44 -2.44 -17.07
N LEU A 13 33.41 -1.51 -16.98
CA LEU A 13 33.52 -0.60 -15.82
C LEU A 13 32.57 0.60 -15.86
N THR A 14 31.95 0.89 -17.02
CA THR A 14 31.10 2.07 -17.21
C THR A 14 29.61 1.81 -17.05
N THR A 15 29.20 0.54 -16.92
CA THR A 15 27.79 0.18 -16.70
C THR A 15 27.50 -0.02 -15.21
N SER A 16 27.93 0.91 -14.36
CA SER A 16 27.35 1.02 -13.02
C SER A 16 25.99 1.67 -13.20
N ALA A 17 24.94 0.85 -13.33
CA ALA A 17 23.57 1.33 -13.38
C ALA A 17 23.33 2.26 -12.19
N LYS A 18 23.13 3.56 -12.45
CA LYS A 18 22.77 4.53 -11.42
C LYS A 18 21.43 4.09 -10.84
N ALA A 19 21.45 3.51 -9.64
CA ALA A 19 20.22 3.25 -8.90
C ALA A 19 19.52 4.60 -8.67
N GLN A 20 18.24 4.68 -9.02
CA GLN A 20 17.47 5.89 -8.82
C GLN A 20 17.35 6.19 -7.32
N SER A 21 17.56 7.45 -6.95
CA SER A 21 17.41 7.88 -5.55
C SER A 21 15.94 7.81 -5.14
N VAL A 22 15.66 7.09 -4.05
CA VAL A 22 14.33 6.97 -3.44
C VAL A 22 14.36 7.64 -2.08
N LYS A 23 13.33 8.42 -1.77
CA LYS A 23 13.13 9.04 -0.46
C LYS A 23 11.93 8.41 0.24
N VAL A 24 12.07 8.25 1.55
CA VAL A 24 11.04 7.71 2.43
C VAL A 24 10.84 8.69 3.58
N SER A 25 9.59 9.04 3.88
CA SER A 25 9.24 9.81 5.08
C SER A 25 8.02 9.23 5.77
N VAL A 26 7.98 9.36 7.09
CA VAL A 26 6.87 8.90 7.94
C VAL A 26 6.21 10.12 8.55
N SER A 27 4.89 10.22 8.42
CA SER A 27 4.09 11.32 8.94
C SER A 27 2.78 10.80 9.53
N LYS A 28 2.01 11.69 10.17
CA LYS A 28 0.66 11.40 10.65
C LYS A 28 -0.35 12.14 9.77
N VAL A 29 -1.45 11.48 9.44
CA VAL A 29 -2.56 12.07 8.68
C VAL A 29 -3.87 11.80 9.42
N SER A 30 -4.69 12.84 9.58
CA SER A 30 -6.04 12.70 10.13
C SER A 30 -7.00 12.30 9.00
N ILE A 31 -7.70 11.18 9.17
CA ILE A 31 -8.70 10.68 8.22
C ILE A 31 -10.04 10.49 8.95
N PRO A 32 -11.12 11.13 8.49
CA PRO A 32 -12.46 10.90 9.03
C PRO A 32 -12.88 9.44 8.84
N THR A 33 -12.91 8.67 9.92
CA THR A 33 -13.14 7.23 9.91
C THR A 33 -14.41 6.88 10.67
N TYR A 34 -15.23 5.98 10.13
CA TYR A 34 -16.29 5.35 10.89
C TYR A 34 -15.70 4.38 11.91
N THR A 35 -16.13 4.48 13.16
CA THR A 35 -15.61 3.63 14.23
C THR A 35 -16.00 2.17 14.02
N GLU A 36 -15.12 1.26 14.43
CA GLU A 36 -15.40 -0.17 14.38
C GLU A 36 -16.50 -0.48 15.40
N PRO A 37 -17.61 -1.12 14.99
CA PRO A 37 -18.64 -1.53 15.92
C PRO A 37 -18.18 -2.76 16.72
N GLU A 38 -18.98 -3.12 17.73
CA GLU A 38 -18.69 -4.29 18.55
C GLU A 38 -18.57 -5.56 17.71
N ARG A 39 -17.55 -6.36 18.05
CA ARG A 39 -17.27 -7.61 17.36
C ARG A 39 -18.15 -8.72 17.92
N GLU A 40 -18.57 -9.63 17.05
CA GLU A 40 -19.30 -10.82 17.47
C GLU A 40 -18.37 -11.75 18.27
N GLU A 41 -18.83 -12.20 19.43
CA GLU A 41 -18.08 -13.10 20.31
C GLU A 41 -18.20 -14.55 19.87
N LEU A 42 -19.35 -14.92 19.28
CA LEU A 42 -19.56 -16.25 18.75
C LEU A 42 -18.79 -16.45 17.44
N PRO A 43 -18.07 -17.58 17.26
CA PRO A 43 -17.37 -17.85 16.02
C PRO A 43 -18.37 -17.98 14.87
N MET A 44 -18.09 -17.33 13.75
CA MET A 44 -18.91 -17.44 12.55
C MET A 44 -18.28 -18.35 11.51
N PHE A 45 -19.02 -19.38 11.10
CA PHE A 45 -18.65 -20.28 10.02
C PHE A 45 -19.47 -19.93 8.77
N ALA A 46 -18.80 -19.73 7.64
CA ALA A 46 -19.43 -19.33 6.38
C ALA A 46 -19.26 -20.41 5.30
N GLU A 47 -19.49 -21.67 5.68
CA GLU A 47 -19.27 -22.86 4.86
C GLU A 47 -20.18 -22.92 3.62
N ASN A 48 -21.40 -22.35 3.71
CA ASN A 48 -22.44 -22.50 2.69
C ASN A 48 -22.72 -21.23 1.86
N ARG A 49 -21.72 -20.34 1.62
CA ARG A 49 -21.94 -19.19 0.72
C ARG A 49 -21.99 -19.64 -0.75
N VAL A 50 -23.18 -19.70 -1.34
CA VAL A 50 -23.42 -20.20 -2.72
C VAL A 50 -23.37 -19.10 -3.80
N HIS A 51 -22.72 -17.96 -3.56
CA HIS A 51 -22.60 -16.92 -4.58
C HIS A 51 -21.15 -16.76 -5.03
N GLN A 52 -20.95 -17.00 -6.34
CA GLN A 52 -19.72 -16.77 -7.11
C GLN A 52 -18.43 -17.48 -6.65
N ARG A 53 -18.51 -18.73 -6.17
CA ARG A 53 -17.31 -19.51 -5.70
C ARG A 53 -16.48 -18.81 -4.60
N SER A 54 -16.99 -17.75 -3.98
CA SER A 54 -16.30 -17.08 -2.88
C SER A 54 -16.62 -17.77 -1.55
N SER A 55 -15.68 -18.60 -1.08
CA SER A 55 -15.67 -19.11 0.29
C SER A 55 -14.92 -18.12 1.19
N GLY A 56 -15.63 -17.18 1.80
CA GLY A 56 -15.05 -16.31 2.82
C GLY A 56 -15.24 -16.91 4.19
N ASN A 57 -14.34 -17.79 4.65
CA ASN A 57 -14.37 -18.31 6.02
C ASN A 57 -13.71 -17.28 6.96
N PRO A 58 -14.47 -16.56 7.80
CA PRO A 58 -13.90 -15.52 8.63
C PRO A 58 -13.17 -16.09 9.85
N TYR A 59 -13.51 -17.30 10.29
CA TYR A 59 -12.85 -17.95 11.42
C TYR A 59 -11.36 -18.18 11.12
N PRO A 60 -10.43 -17.84 12.05
CA PRO A 60 -10.63 -17.54 13.47
C PRO A 60 -10.85 -16.05 13.82
N ASN A 61 -10.93 -15.16 12.84
CA ASN A 61 -11.09 -13.74 13.11
C ASN A 61 -12.53 -13.43 13.55
N LYS A 62 -12.65 -12.60 14.59
CA LYS A 62 -13.93 -12.02 14.99
C LYS A 62 -14.43 -11.08 13.90
N ILE A 63 -15.74 -11.09 13.68
CA ILE A 63 -16.41 -10.31 12.64
C ILE A 63 -17.19 -9.15 13.23
N VAL A 64 -17.56 -8.21 12.38
CA VAL A 64 -18.57 -7.18 12.66
C VAL A 64 -19.80 -7.44 11.81
N LEU A 65 -20.99 -7.43 12.43
CA LEU A 65 -22.26 -7.69 11.74
C LEU A 65 -22.91 -6.42 11.17
N LYS A 66 -22.49 -5.26 11.67
CA LYS A 66 -23.04 -3.96 11.32
C LYS A 66 -21.92 -3.01 10.92
N VAL A 67 -22.27 -1.90 10.29
CA VAL A 67 -21.37 -0.80 9.99
C VAL A 67 -21.88 0.40 10.77
N ASN A 68 -21.03 1.05 11.57
CA ASN A 68 -21.37 2.31 12.19
C ASN A 68 -21.39 3.40 11.11
N ARG A 69 -22.54 4.07 10.92
CA ARG A 69 -22.72 5.14 9.93
C ARG A 69 -23.18 6.45 10.56
N GLU A 70 -23.28 6.51 11.88
CA GLU A 70 -23.87 7.64 12.58
C GLU A 70 -22.92 8.84 12.58
N GLN A 71 -21.65 8.61 12.90
CA GLN A 71 -20.65 9.66 12.99
C GLN A 71 -19.29 9.18 12.49
N LYS A 72 -18.58 10.08 11.80
CA LYS A 72 -17.15 9.94 11.51
C LYS A 72 -16.35 10.60 12.61
N VAL A 73 -15.29 9.95 13.05
CA VAL A 73 -14.33 10.51 13.99
C VAL A 73 -13.00 10.69 13.27
N ASP A 74 -12.37 11.83 13.49
CA ASP A 74 -11.03 12.09 12.99
C ASP A 74 -10.04 11.17 13.71
N LYS A 75 -9.46 10.24 12.96
CA LYS A 75 -8.46 9.30 13.47
C LYS A 75 -7.13 9.57 12.79
N GLU A 76 -6.09 9.69 13.60
CA GLU A 76 -4.72 9.81 13.11
C GLU A 76 -4.19 8.44 12.67
N TYR A 77 -3.69 8.38 11.44
CA TYR A 77 -3.02 7.22 10.88
C TYR A 77 -1.56 7.55 10.58
N THR A 78 -0.71 6.54 10.72
CA THR A 78 0.65 6.59 10.18
C THR A 78 0.59 6.58 8.66
N LEU A 79 1.24 7.55 8.01
CA LEU A 79 1.37 7.65 6.56
C LEU A 79 2.84 7.54 6.18
N ILE A 80 3.16 6.51 5.39
CA ILE A 80 4.49 6.33 4.82
C ILE A 80 4.47 6.89 3.40
N LYS A 81 5.26 7.95 3.16
CA LYS A 81 5.43 8.54 1.84
C LYS A 81 6.71 7.99 1.21
N LEU A 82 6.59 7.39 0.03
CA LEU A 82 7.69 6.90 -0.79
C LEU A 82 7.70 7.70 -2.09
N GLU A 83 8.84 8.29 -2.45
CA GLU A 83 8.92 9.05 -3.71
C GLU A 83 10.27 8.87 -4.42
N ASN A 84 10.23 8.97 -5.74
CA ASN A 84 11.39 9.11 -6.60
C ASN A 84 11.18 10.29 -7.58
N GLU A 85 11.90 10.30 -8.70
CA GLU A 85 11.76 11.35 -9.72
C GLU A 85 10.39 11.32 -10.42
N TYR A 86 9.79 10.13 -10.55
CA TYR A 86 8.61 9.88 -11.39
C TYR A 86 7.33 9.63 -10.60
N LEU A 87 7.43 9.10 -9.38
CA LEU A 87 6.30 8.60 -8.61
C LEU A 87 6.35 9.13 -7.19
N GLU A 88 5.18 9.40 -6.64
CA GLU A 88 4.92 9.59 -5.22
C GLU A 88 3.85 8.58 -4.78
N LEU A 89 4.12 7.82 -3.73
CA LEU A 89 3.21 6.84 -3.13
C LEU A 89 2.99 7.19 -1.66
N GLN A 90 1.76 7.02 -1.19
CA GLN A 90 1.37 7.20 0.19
C GLN A 90 0.72 5.91 0.69
N ILE A 91 1.26 5.31 1.74
CA ILE A 91 0.87 3.98 2.25
C ILE A 91 0.37 4.11 3.69
N LEU A 92 -0.75 3.45 3.99
CA LEU A 92 -1.35 3.34 5.31
C LEU A 92 -1.10 1.93 5.89
N PRO A 93 -0.03 1.70 6.65
CA PRO A 93 0.30 0.39 7.22
C PRO A 93 -0.81 -0.16 8.12
N GLU A 94 -1.48 0.70 8.89
CA GLU A 94 -2.53 0.32 9.85
C GLU A 94 -3.80 -0.25 9.19
N ILE A 95 -4.00 0.01 7.89
CA ILE A 95 -5.15 -0.48 7.11
C ILE A 95 -4.67 -1.55 6.13
N GLY A 96 -3.91 -2.54 6.64
CA GLY A 96 -3.38 -3.65 5.85
C GLY A 96 -2.36 -3.23 4.77
N GLY A 97 -1.66 -2.11 4.97
CA GLY A 97 -0.68 -1.62 3.99
C GLY A 97 -1.29 -1.05 2.72
N LYS A 98 -2.56 -0.59 2.78
CA LYS A 98 -3.24 -0.02 1.62
C LYS A 98 -2.47 1.17 1.05
N ILE A 99 -2.29 1.18 -0.27
CA ILE A 99 -1.86 2.37 -1.00
C ILE A 99 -3.02 3.36 -0.98
N TYR A 100 -2.80 4.47 -0.29
CA TYR A 100 -3.79 5.51 -0.05
C TYR A 100 -3.86 6.50 -1.22
N ALA A 101 -2.70 6.93 -1.69
CA ALA A 101 -2.58 7.78 -2.86
C ALA A 101 -1.32 7.39 -3.64
N ALA A 102 -1.37 7.59 -4.95
CA ALA A 102 -0.23 7.47 -5.82
C ALA A 102 -0.34 8.55 -6.88
N LYS A 103 0.76 9.23 -7.17
CA LYS A 103 0.84 10.32 -8.13
C LYS A 103 2.01 10.13 -9.08
N ASP A 104 1.75 10.31 -10.36
CA ASP A 104 2.76 10.44 -11.40
C ASP A 104 3.25 11.90 -11.41
N LYS A 105 4.54 12.08 -11.16
CA LYS A 105 5.20 13.39 -11.08
C LYS A 105 5.53 13.97 -12.46
N THR A 106 5.50 13.16 -13.53
CA THR A 106 5.79 13.62 -14.90
C THR A 106 4.65 14.43 -15.50
N ASN A 107 3.41 14.06 -15.18
CA ASN A 107 2.19 14.67 -15.71
C ASN A 107 1.23 15.16 -14.61
N GLY A 108 1.53 14.90 -13.35
CA GLY A 108 0.71 15.30 -12.20
C GLY A 108 -0.53 14.44 -11.97
N HIS A 109 -0.67 13.30 -12.66
CA HIS A 109 -1.85 12.44 -12.62
C HIS A 109 -1.90 11.60 -11.33
N ASP A 110 -3.05 11.59 -10.65
CA ASP A 110 -3.29 10.72 -9.49
C ASP A 110 -3.84 9.36 -9.95
N PHE A 111 -3.15 8.27 -9.62
CA PHE A 111 -3.56 6.92 -10.02
C PHE A 111 -4.81 6.43 -9.27
N PHE A 112 -5.06 6.96 -8.08
CA PHE A 112 -6.18 6.57 -7.22
C PHE A 112 -7.04 7.78 -6.89
N TYR A 113 -8.35 7.56 -6.84
CA TYR A 113 -9.27 8.52 -6.25
C TYR A 113 -9.00 8.61 -4.74
N LYS A 114 -8.80 9.83 -4.28
CA LYS A 114 -8.56 10.17 -2.88
C LYS A 114 -9.85 10.64 -2.21
#